data_AF-A0A705H4H4-F1
#
_entry.id   AF-A0A705H4H4-F1
#
_cell.length_a   1.000
_cell.length_b   1.000
_cell.length_c   1.000
_cell.angle_alpha   90.00
_cell.angle_beta   90.00
_cell.angle_gamma   90.00
#
_symmetry.space_group_name_H-M   'P 1'
#
loop_
_entity.id
_entity.type
_entity.pdbx_description
1 polymer ?
#
loop_
_entity_poly.entity_id
_entity_poly.type
_entity_poly.pdbx_seq_one_letter_code
_entity_poly.pdbx_strand_id
1 'polypeptide(L)' 'MPIVLVDWSDIREQKRLMVLRASVALHGRSVTLYEKAFPLSEQCSKKAHDQFLA' A
#
# COMPACT_ATOMS: atom_id res chain seq x y z
N MET A 1 -6.53 -11.54 17.08
CA MET A 1 -7.01 -10.87 15.85
C MET A 1 -5.80 -10.69 14.93
N PRO A 2 -5.90 -11.00 13.62
CA PRO A 2 -4.79 -10.76 12.69
C PRO A 2 -4.53 -9.25 12.55
N ILE A 3 -3.26 -8.87 12.45
CA ILE A 3 -2.85 -7.48 12.21
C ILE A 3 -2.61 -7.34 10.71
N VAL A 4 -3.32 -6.42 10.07
CA VAL A 4 -3.06 -6.01 8.70
C VAL A 4 -2.13 -4.80 8.73
N LEU A 5 -0.98 -4.93 8.08
CA LEU A 5 -0.02 -3.85 7.89
C LEU A 5 -0.37 -3.11 6.61
N VAL A 6 -0.40 -1.78 6.67
CA VAL A 6 -0.64 -0.90 5.52
C VAL A 6 0.59 -0.02 5.32
N ASP A 7 1.26 -0.16 4.18
CA ASP A 7 2.51 0.54 3.88
C ASP A 7 2.56 1.12 2.45
N TRP A 8 3.39 2.17 2.26
CA TRP A 8 3.69 2.75 0.96
C TRP A 8 4.92 2.09 0.34
N SER A 9 4.87 1.77 -0.94
CA SER A 9 6.01 1.27 -1.73
C SER A 9 6.08 1.89 -3.12
N ASP A 10 7.27 2.03 -3.68
CA ASP A 10 7.50 2.63 -5.01
C ASP A 10 7.41 1.56 -6.12
N ILE A 11 6.71 1.87 -7.23
CA ILE A 11 6.76 1.06 -8.45
C ILE A 11 7.95 1.51 -9.29
N ARG A 12 9.00 0.67 -9.26
CA ARG A 12 10.31 0.93 -9.89
C ARG A 12 10.26 1.25 -11.40
N GLU A 13 9.20 0.86 -12.10
CA GLU A 13 9.19 0.91 -13.56
C GLU A 13 8.79 2.30 -14.12
N GLN A 14 8.22 3.21 -13.32
CA GLN A 14 7.74 4.51 -13.84
C GLN A 14 7.93 5.73 -12.92
N LYS A 15 8.59 5.62 -11.75
CA LYS A 15 8.97 6.73 -10.82
C LYS A 15 7.88 7.75 -10.44
N ARG A 16 6.63 7.51 -10.83
CA ARG A 16 5.49 8.43 -10.70
C ARG A 16 4.28 7.77 -10.05
N LEU A 17 4.42 6.51 -9.68
CA LEU A 17 3.37 5.74 -9.02
C LEU A 17 3.90 5.19 -7.70
N MET A 18 3.09 5.37 -6.67
CA MET A 18 3.27 4.79 -5.34
C MET A 18 2.15 3.79 -5.12
N VAL A 19 2.43 2.69 -4.45
CA VAL A 19 1.44 1.68 -4.08
C VAL A 19 1.21 1.75 -2.59
N LEU A 20 -0.06 1.83 -2.20
CA LEU A 20 -0.47 1.44 -0.86
C LEU A 20 -0.74 -0.06 -0.87
N ARG A 21 -0.14 -0.79 0.07
CA ARG A 21 -0.27 -2.25 0.18
C ARG A 21 -0.83 -2.61 1.55
N ALA A 22 -1.82 -3.50 1.57
CA ALA A 22 -2.27 -4.21 2.75
C ALA A 22 -1.65 -5.60 2.76
N SER A 23 -1.03 -6.00 3.86
CA SER A 23 -0.40 -7.31 3.99
C SER A 23 -0.54 -7.89 5.40
N VAL A 24 -0.36 -9.20 5.51
CA VAL A 24 -0.25 -9.91 6.79
C VAL A 24 1.08 -10.63 6.86
N ALA A 25 1.67 -10.69 8.05
CA ALA A 25 2.84 -11.51 8.31
C ALA A 25 2.41 -12.95 8.58
N LEU A 26 2.77 -13.87 7.69
CA LEU A 26 2.50 -15.30 7.80
C LEU A 26 3.82 -16.07 7.73
N HIS A 27 4.16 -16.79 8.81
CA HIS A 27 5.42 -17.54 8.93
C HIS A 27 6.67 -16.71 8.59
N GLY A 28 6.72 -15.46 9.06
CA GLY A 28 7.83 -14.54 8.82
C GLY A 28 7.90 -13.95 7.41
N ARG A 29 6.89 -14.20 6.57
CA ARG A 29 6.78 -13.62 5.21
C ARG A 29 5.61 -12.65 5.14
N SER A 30 5.80 -11.56 4.41
CA SER A 30 4.70 -10.66 4.07
C SER A 30 3.88 -11.27 2.94
N VAL A 31 2.58 -11.44 3.16
CA VAL A 31 1.61 -11.86 2.15
C VAL A 31 0.73 -10.67 1.82
N THR A 32 0.82 -10.19 0.58
CA THR A 32 -0.04 -9.11 0.07
C THR A 32 -1.49 -9.59 0.02
N LEU A 33 -2.39 -8.84 0.64
CA LEU A 33 -3.83 -9.03 0.57
C LEU A 33 -4.46 -8.15 -0.51
N TYR A 34 -3.99 -6.89 -0.59
CA TYR A 34 -4.52 -5.90 -1.51
C TYR A 34 -3.49 -4.81 -1.79
N GLU A 35 -3.48 -4.30 -3.01
CA GLU A 35 -2.61 -3.20 -3.45
C GLU A 35 -3.41 -2.22 -4.31
N LYS A 36 -3.10 -0.94 -4.18
CA LYS A 36 -3.66 0.12 -5.02
C LYS A 36 -2.59 1.13 -5.38
N ALA A 37 -2.46 1.41 -6.68
CA ALA A 37 -1.56 2.42 -7.19
C ALA A 37 -2.18 3.82 -7.09
N PHE A 38 -1.34 4.78 -6.73
CA PHE A 38 -1.65 6.20 -6.65
C PHE A 38 -0.54 7.00 -7.34
N PRO A 39 -0.84 8.19 -7.87
CA PRO A 39 0.22 9.11 -8.30
C PRO A 39 1.15 9.45 -7.15
N LEU A 40 2.44 9.66 -7.44
CA LEU A 40 3.43 10.10 -6.45
C LEU A 40 3.00 11.38 -5.72
N SER A 41 2.28 12.27 -6.39
CA SER A 41 1.73 13.49 -5.78
C SER A 41 0.72 13.23 -4.66
N GLU A 42 0.15 12.02 -4.58
CA GLU A 42 -0.80 11.62 -3.55
C GLU A 42 -0.15 10.75 -2.45
N GLN A 43 1.17 10.54 -2.50
CA GLN A 43 1.90 9.82 -1.44
C GLN A 43 1.64 10.46 -0.08
N CYS A 44 1.35 9.62 0.92
CA CYS A 44 1.03 10.04 2.28
C CYS A 44 -0.19 10.99 2.40
N SER A 45 -0.98 11.15 1.33
CA SER A 45 -2.19 11.98 1.40
C SER A 45 -3.33 11.26 2.12
N LYS A 46 -4.11 12.02 2.90
CA LYS A 46 -5.33 11.51 3.54
C LYS A 46 -6.32 10.97 2.51
N LYS A 47 -6.47 11.66 1.38
CA LYS A 47 -7.34 11.25 0.27
C LYS A 47 -7.00 9.85 -0.24
N ALA A 48 -5.72 9.57 -0.51
CA ALA A 48 -5.31 8.25 -0.97
C ALA A 48 -5.56 7.16 0.08
N HIS A 49 -5.32 7.47 1.35
CA HIS A 49 -5.58 6.55 2.45
C HIS A 49 -7.08 6.24 2.60
N ASP A 50 -7.94 7.26 2.56
CA ASP A 50 -9.39 7.09 2.63
C ASP A 50 -9.89 6.27 1.43
N GLN A 51 -9.37 6.54 0.22
CA GLN A 51 -9.70 5.76 -0.99
C GLN A 51 -9.18 4.32 -0.97
N PHE A 52 -8.21 4.00 -0.11
CA PHE A 52 -7.69 2.65 0.05
C PHE A 52 -8.51 1.84 1.07
N LEU A 53 -9.05 2.50 2.10
CA LEU A 53 -9.81 1.88 3.17
C LEU A 53 -11.33 1.80 2.90
N ALA A 54 -11.84 2.59 1.94
CA ALA A 54 -13.23 2.54 1.49
C ALA A 54 -13.55 1.22 0.77
#